data_AF-A0A7Y3GDG9-F1
#
_entry.id   AF-A0A7Y3GDG9-F1
#
_cell.length_a   1.000
_cell.length_b   1.000
_cell.length_c   1.000
_cell.angle_alpha   90.00
_cell.angle_beta   90.00
_cell.angle_gamma   90.00
#
_symmetry.space_group_name_H-M   'P 1'
#
loop_
_entity.id
_entity.type
_entity.pdbx_description
1 polymer ?
#
loop_
_entity_poly.entity_id
_entity_poly.type
_entity_poly.pdbx_seq_one_letter_code
_entity_poly.pdbx_strand_id
1 'polypeptide(L)'
;MDQEQIVGLLRHTVWTTLMLGAPILLTSLCSGLVISIFQAATQINEQTLTFVPKIVLTLLVFALFFPHFATTLVEFTRNVVVLGTGATP
;
A
#
# COMPACT_ATOMS: atom_id res chain seq x y z
N MET A 1 -16.81 -5.75 24.22
CA MET A 1 -16.68 -5.72 22.74
C MET A 1 -17.83 -6.52 22.18
N ASP A 2 -18.86 -5.83 21.72
CA ASP A 2 -20.02 -6.48 21.14
C ASP A 2 -19.74 -6.90 19.69
N GLN A 3 -20.53 -7.84 19.17
CA GLN A 3 -20.36 -8.39 17.82
C GLN A 3 -20.36 -7.29 16.74
N GLU A 4 -21.15 -6.24 16.92
CA GLU A 4 -21.21 -5.09 16.01
C GLU A 4 -19.87 -4.31 15.96
N GLN A 5 -19.20 -4.14 17.10
CA GLN A 5 -17.90 -3.47 17.17
C GLN A 5 -16.80 -4.27 16.45
N ILE A 6 -16.85 -5.61 16.56
CA ILE A 6 -15.90 -6.50 15.89
C ILE A 6 -16.08 -6.41 14.36
N VAL A 7 -17.31 -6.43 13.87
CA VAL A 7 -17.60 -6.29 12.43
C VAL A 7 -17.20 -4.91 11.91
N GLY A 8 -17.48 -3.85 12.68
CA GLY A 8 -17.05 -2.49 12.36
C GLY A 8 -15.52 -2.36 12.26
N LEU A 9 -14.79 -2.97 13.21
CA LEU A 9 -13.33 -2.99 13.21
C LEU A 9 -12.76 -3.74 11.99
N LEU A 10 -13.32 -4.90 11.66
CA LEU A 10 -12.92 -5.66 10.47
C LEU A 10 -13.10 -4.84 9.19
N ARG A 11 -14.25 -4.19 9.03
CA ARG A 11 -14.51 -3.33 7.87
C ARG A 11 -13.52 -2.18 7.77
N HIS A 12 -13.23 -1.51 8.89
CA HIS A 12 -12.25 -0.42 8.93
C HIS A 12 -10.83 -0.90 8.62
N THR A 13 -10.46 -2.09 9.11
CA THR A 13 -9.15 -2.72 8.85
C THR A 13 -8.96 -3.01 7.36
N VAL A 14 -9.96 -3.63 6.73
CA VAL A 14 -9.92 -3.93 5.28
C VAL A 14 -9.82 -2.65 4.47
N TRP A 15 -10.62 -1.63 4.81
CA TRP A 15 -10.60 -0.35 4.10
C TRP A 15 -9.24 0.35 4.21
N THR A 16 -8.68 0.40 5.41
CA THR A 16 -7.37 1.01 5.68
C THR A 16 -6.26 0.28 4.90
N THR A 17 -6.30 -1.06 4.90
CA THR A 17 -5.33 -1.88 4.15
C THR A 17 -5.42 -1.64 2.65
N LEU A 18 -6.64 -1.55 2.11
CA LEU A 18 -6.88 -1.27 0.69
C LEU A 18 -6.32 0.11 0.30
N MET A 19 -6.58 1.12 1.12
CA MET A 19 -6.16 2.50 0.86
C MET A 19 -4.64 2.67 0.97
N LEU A 20 -3.99 2.00 1.93
CA LEU A 20 -2.52 1.93 2.03
C LEU A 20 -1.90 1.20 0.84
N GLY A 21 -2.50 0.09 0.41
CA GLY A 21 -1.99 -0.73 -0.69
C GLY A 21 -2.21 -0.14 -2.09
N ALA A 22 -3.29 0.61 -2.30
CA ALA A 22 -3.67 1.17 -3.59
C ALA A 22 -2.54 1.95 -4.32
N PRO A 23 -1.86 2.93 -3.72
CA PRO A 23 -0.80 3.69 -4.40
C PRO A 23 0.41 2.82 -4.81
N ILE A 24 0.77 1.83 -3.98
CA ILE A 24 1.87 0.89 -4.28
C ILE A 24 1.46 -0.04 -5.42
N LEU A 25 0.25 -0.59 -5.37
CA LEU A 25 -0.28 -1.50 -6.39
C LEU A 25 -0.40 -0.81 -7.74
N LEU A 26 -0.97 0.40 -7.78
CA LEU A 26 -1.09 1.19 -9.01
C LEU A 26 0.28 1.53 -9.60
N THR A 27 1.24 1.92 -8.76
CA THR A 27 2.60 2.20 -9.21
C THR A 27 3.28 0.96 -9.77
N SER A 28 3.19 -0.18 -9.09
CA SER A 28 3.77 -1.44 -9.53
C SER A 28 3.14 -1.92 -10.85
N LEU A 29 1.82 -1.74 -10.99
CA LEU A 29 1.09 -2.06 -12.21
C LEU A 29 1.55 -1.17 -13.37
N CYS A 30 1.47 0.16 -13.21
CA CYS A 30 1.84 1.12 -14.26
C CYS A 30 3.31 0.96 -14.68
N SER A 31 4.22 0.89 -13.71
CA SER A 31 5.66 0.72 -14.00
C SER A 31 5.95 -0.62 -14.69
N GLY A 32 5.33 -1.71 -14.25
CA GLY A 32 5.46 -3.02 -14.89
C GLY A 32 4.95 -3.03 -16.34
N LEU A 33 3.84 -2.35 -16.59
CA LEU A 33 3.22 -2.24 -17.93
C LEU A 33 4.09 -1.40 -18.88
N VAL A 34 4.62 -0.26 -18.40
CA VAL A 34 5.54 0.57 -19.20
C VAL A 34 6.80 -0.22 -19.54
N ILE A 35 7.41 -0.87 -18.55
CA ILE A 35 8.66 -1.63 -18.75
C ILE A 35 8.45 -2.83 -19.69
N SER A 36 7.31 -3.53 -19.60
CA SER A 36 7.01 -4.67 -20.47
C SER A 36 6.82 -4.26 -21.93
N ILE A 37 6.16 -3.13 -22.18
CA ILE A 37 6.02 -2.56 -23.52
C ILE A 37 7.38 -2.18 -24.09
N PHE A 38 8.25 -1.54 -23.29
CA PHE A 38 9.59 -1.17 -23.74
C PHE A 38 10.43 -2.38 -24.12
N GLN A 39 10.41 -3.44 -23.30
CA GLN A 39 11.13 -4.69 -23.61
C GLN A 39 10.61 -5.36 -24.88
N ALA A 40 9.29 -5.40 -25.06
CA ALA A 40 8.67 -5.96 -26.25
C ALA A 40 9.02 -5.15 -27.52
N ALA A 41 9.00 -3.82 -27.42
CA ALA A 41 9.26 -2.92 -28.55
C ALA A 41 10.72 -2.96 -29.04
N THR A 42 11.69 -3.11 -28.13
CA THR A 42 13.12 -3.14 -28.50
C THR A 42 13.70 -4.55 -28.65
N GLN A 43 12.89 -5.59 -28.42
CA GLN A 43 13.32 -7.01 -28.43
C GLN A 43 14.46 -7.33 -27.44
N ILE A 44 14.64 -6.50 -26.40
CA ILE A 44 15.65 -6.72 -25.35
C ILE A 44 15.00 -7.51 -24.22
N ASN A 45 15.32 -8.81 -24.11
CA ASN A 45 14.88 -9.70 -23.03
C ASN A 45 16.01 -9.88 -21.99
N GLU A 46 16.62 -8.77 -21.58
CA GLU A 46 17.64 -8.75 -20.52
C GLU A 46 16.93 -8.63 -19.17
N GLN A 47 16.92 -9.72 -18.40
CA GLN A 47 16.17 -9.83 -17.14
C GLN A 47 16.59 -8.76 -16.10
N THR A 48 17.84 -8.28 -16.16
CA THR A 48 18.37 -7.21 -15.30
C THR A 48 17.77 -5.84 -15.60
N LEU A 49 17.47 -5.56 -16.87
CA LEU A 49 16.90 -4.29 -17.34
C LEU A 49 15.43 -4.13 -16.91
N THR A 50 14.73 -5.24 -16.66
CA THR A 50 13.41 -5.23 -16.00
C THR A 50 13.49 -4.90 -14.52
N PHE A 51 14.52 -5.43 -13.86
CA PHE A 51 14.57 -5.52 -12.40
C PHE A 51 14.96 -4.20 -11.76
N VAL A 52 16.00 -3.54 -12.28
CA VAL A 52 16.56 -2.31 -11.69
C VAL A 52 15.58 -1.14 -11.76
N PRO A 53 15.00 -0.77 -12.92
CA PRO A 53 14.08 0.37 -13.00
C PRO A 53 12.84 0.16 -12.13
N LYS A 54 12.33 -1.07 -12.07
CA LYS A 54 11.15 -1.41 -11.27
C LYS A 54 11.39 -1.22 -9.77
N ILE A 55 12.55 -1.64 -9.26
CA ILE A 55 12.92 -1.44 -7.84
C ILE A 55 13.04 0.06 -7.54
N VAL A 56 13.77 0.81 -8.38
CA VAL A 56 13.98 2.25 -8.16
C VAL A 56 12.64 3.00 -8.13
N LEU A 57 11.74 2.72 -9.09
CA LEU A 57 10.41 3.34 -9.14
C LEU A 57 9.56 2.99 -7.92
N THR A 58 9.58 1.72 -7.49
CA THR A 58 8.82 1.27 -6.32
C THR A 58 9.33 1.91 -5.04
N LEU A 59 10.65 2.00 -4.85
CA LEU A 59 11.27 2.65 -3.70
C LEU A 59 10.99 4.15 -3.68
N LEU A 60 11.02 4.82 -4.83
CA LEU A 60 10.76 6.25 -4.92
C LEU A 60 9.33 6.57 -4.52
N VAL A 61 8.35 5.82 -5.03
CA VAL A 61 6.94 5.97 -4.61
C VAL A 61 6.75 5.62 -3.15
N PHE A 62 7.36 4.54 -2.67
CA PHE A 62 7.28 4.19 -1.25
C PHE A 62 7.82 5.31 -0.37
N ALA A 63 8.96 5.90 -0.72
CA ALA A 63 9.55 7.02 0.02
C ALA A 63 8.65 8.27 0.02
N LEU A 64 8.01 8.58 -1.11
CA LEU A 64 7.09 9.71 -1.22
C LEU A 64 5.82 9.51 -0.39
N PHE A 65 5.27 8.30 -0.36
CA PHE A 65 4.05 7.96 0.39
C PHE A 65 4.33 7.52 1.83
N PHE A 66 5.60 7.35 2.22
CA PHE A 66 6.00 6.89 3.55
C PHE A 66 5.40 7.71 4.70
N PRO A 67 5.41 9.07 4.68
CA PRO A 67 4.80 9.85 5.75
C PRO A 67 3.30 9.61 5.88
N HIS A 68 2.61 9.42 4.76
CA HIS A 68 1.18 9.14 4.74
C HIS A 68 0.87 7.75 5.31
N PHE A 69 1.64 6.73 4.93
CA PHE A 69 1.49 5.38 5.49
C PHE A 69 1.74 5.34 6.99
N ALA A 70 2.78 6.02 7.46
CA ALA A 70 3.09 6.11 8.88
C ALA A 70 1.95 6.78 9.66
N THR A 71 1.42 7.89 9.16
CA THR A 71 0.33 8.63 9.81
C THR A 71 -0.94 7.78 9.89
N THR A 72 -1.35 7.17 8.78
CA THR A 72 -2.54 6.32 8.70
C THR A 72 -2.44 5.10 9.62
N LEU A 73 -1.26 4.46 9.71
CA LEU A 73 -1.06 3.33 10.63
C LEU A 73 -1.13 3.76 12.10
N VAL A 74 -0.54 4.90 12.45
CA VAL A 74 -0.61 5.43 13.83
C VAL A 74 -2.05 5.76 14.21
N GLU A 75 -2.82 6.41 13.33
CA GLU A 75 -4.24 6.68 13.54
C GLU A 75 -5.06 5.40 13.69
N PHE A 76 -4.83 4.41 12.82
CA PHE A 76 -5.48 3.11 12.91
C PHE A 76 -5.18 2.42 14.24
N THR A 77 -3.91 2.37 14.67
CA THR A 77 -3.52 1.79 15.96
C THR A 77 -4.17 2.54 17.11
N ARG A 78 -4.21 3.87 17.08
CA ARG A 78 -4.88 4.67 18.11
C ARG A 78 -6.37 4.32 18.20
N ASN A 79 -7.05 4.21 17.07
CA ASN A 79 -8.47 3.86 17.02
C ASN A 79 -8.72 2.45 17.59
N VAL A 80 -7.87 1.47 17.25
CA VAL A 80 -7.94 0.10 17.79
C VAL A 80 -7.76 0.08 19.32
N VAL A 81 -6.76 0.80 19.83
CA VAL A 81 -6.44 0.85 21.27
C VAL A 81 -7.56 1.54 22.07
N VAL A 82 -8.10 2.64 21.56
CA VAL A 82 -9.23 3.34 22.18
C VAL A 82 -10.47 2.43 22.24
N LEU A 83 -10.78 1.73 21.14
CA LEU A 83 -11.87 0.74 21.14
C LEU A 83 -11.64 -0.40 22.13
N GLY A 84 -10.40 -0.87 22.28
CA GLY A 84 -10.05 -1.98 23.17
C GLY A 84 -10.04 -1.62 24.66
N THR A 85 -9.80 -0.36 25.00
CA THR A 85 -9.74 0.12 26.40
C THR A 85 -11.09 0.53 26.97
N GLY A 86 -12.16 0.53 26.16
CA GLY A 86 -13.50 0.94 26.58
C GLY A 86 -13.60 2.43 26.96
N ALA A 87 -12.49 3.19 26.85
CA ALA A 87 -12.46 4.62 27.00
C ALA A 87 -13.06 5.24 25.74
N THR A 88 -14.38 5.34 25.70
CA THR A 88 -15.05 6.26 24.78
C THR A 88 -14.58 7.68 25.08
N PRO A 89 -14.32 8.54 24.08
CA PRO A 89 -14.61 9.96 24.28
C PRO A 89 -16.11 10.17 24.51
#